data_AF-A0A972AW50-F1
#
_entry.id   AF-A0A972AW50-F1
#
_cell.length_a   1.000
_cell.length_b   1.000
_cell.length_c   1.000
_cell.angle_alpha   90.00
_cell.angle_beta   90.00
_cell.angle_gamma   90.00
#
_symmetry.space_group_name_H-M   'P 1'
#
loop_
_entity.id
_entity.type
_entity.pdbx_description
1 polymer ?
#
loop_
_entity_poly.entity_id
_entity_poly.type
_entity_poly.pdbx_seq_one_letter_code
_entity_poly.pdbx_strand_id
1 'polypeptide(L)'
;MNNIGLVEHCKMALSQRWGYVWGSFGRVLTRDNYNQLYRQYPREVGRYADHIQANWLNRRCADCVGLIKSYLWWSDGNIRYNGSQDTTADGMYNLSKRKGPISTLPEVPGLALWRPGHIGVY
;
A
#
# COMPACT_ATOMS: atom_id res chain seq x y z
N MET A 1 7.42 12.89 6.29
CA MET A 1 7.77 11.47 6.01
C MET A 1 9.29 11.36 6.10
N ASN A 2 9.81 10.45 6.91
CA ASN A 2 11.25 10.10 6.94
C ASN A 2 11.41 8.75 6.22
N ASN A 3 12.39 8.63 5.32
CA ASN A 3 12.63 7.40 4.55
C ASN A 3 13.00 6.23 5.47
N ILE A 4 13.71 6.46 6.57
CA ILE A 4 14.07 5.42 7.54
C ILE A 4 12.80 4.80 8.17
N GLY A 5 11.85 5.65 8.57
CA GLY A 5 10.60 5.17 9.17
C GLY A 5 9.73 4.39 8.18
N LEU A 6 9.72 4.80 6.90
CA LEU A 6 9.02 4.05 5.86
C LEU A 6 9.65 2.67 5.65
N VAL A 7 10.99 2.57 5.63
CA VAL A 7 11.70 1.29 5.51
C VAL A 7 11.36 0.35 6.66
N GLU A 8 11.39 0.82 7.90
CA GLU A 8 11.02 0.00 9.06
C GLU A 8 9.56 -0.45 9.01
N HIS A 9 8.66 0.42 8.53
CA HIS A 9 7.26 0.06 8.31
C HIS A 9 7.10 -1.04 7.24
N CYS A 10 7.84 -0.95 6.13
CA CYS A 10 7.86 -1.98 5.10
C CYS A 10 8.41 -3.31 5.62
N LYS A 11 9.50 -3.28 6.41
CA LYS A 11 10.06 -4.47 7.08
C LYS A 11 9.06 -5.11 8.04
N MET A 12 8.29 -4.30 8.78
CA MET A 12 7.22 -4.78 9.65
C MET A 12 6.10 -5.45 8.85
N ALA A 13 5.64 -4.84 7.75
CA ALA A 13 4.62 -5.42 6.89
C ALA A 13 5.10 -6.76 6.29
N LEU A 14 6.38 -6.83 5.90
CA LEU A 14 7.01 -8.06 5.40
C LEU A 14 7.12 -9.15 6.47
N SER A 15 7.58 -8.82 7.68
CA SER A 15 7.73 -9.79 8.78
C SER A 15 6.38 -10.33 9.25
N GLN A 16 5.35 -9.48 9.27
CA GLN A 16 3.96 -9.87 9.53
C GLN A 16 3.27 -10.52 8.30
N ARG A 17 3.99 -10.59 7.17
CA ARG A 17 3.57 -11.22 5.91
C ARG A 17 2.24 -10.66 5.40
N TRP A 18 2.07 -9.33 5.39
CA TRP A 18 0.84 -8.69 4.92
C TRP A 18 0.44 -9.18 3.51
N GLY A 19 -0.86 -9.32 3.29
CA GLY A 19 -1.42 -9.72 1.99
C GLY A 19 -1.44 -8.56 1.00
N TYR A 20 -1.48 -8.89 -0.30
CA TYR A 20 -1.69 -7.90 -1.35
C TYR A 20 -3.14 -7.95 -1.85
N VAL A 21 -3.90 -6.88 -1.58
CA VAL A 21 -5.30 -6.77 -2.02
C VAL A 21 -5.56 -5.35 -2.53
N TRP A 22 -6.07 -5.25 -3.76
CA TRP A 22 -6.37 -3.97 -4.40
C TRP A 22 -7.33 -3.12 -3.55
N GLY A 23 -7.00 -1.83 -3.35
CA GLY A 23 -7.81 -0.89 -2.56
C GLY A 23 -7.60 -0.99 -1.04
N SER A 24 -6.74 -1.89 -0.58
CA SER A 24 -6.40 -2.01 0.86
C SER A 24 -5.18 -1.17 1.24
N PHE A 25 -5.10 -0.76 2.51
CA PHE A 25 -4.11 0.22 2.98
C PHE A 25 -3.64 -0.08 4.41
N GLY A 26 -3.34 -1.35 4.69
CA GLY A 26 -2.79 -1.84 5.95
C GLY A 26 -3.81 -2.25 7.01
N ARG A 27 -5.12 -2.21 6.70
CA ARG A 27 -6.18 -2.71 7.59
C ARG A 27 -6.27 -4.22 7.52
N VAL A 28 -6.76 -4.84 8.59
CA VAL A 28 -7.15 -6.25 8.59
C VAL A 28 -8.30 -6.45 7.61
N LEU A 29 -8.15 -7.40 6.68
CA LEU A 29 -9.16 -7.75 5.70
C LEU A 29 -10.23 -8.64 6.35
N THR A 30 -11.29 -8.01 6.87
CA THR A 30 -12.49 -8.73 7.32
C THR A 30 -13.33 -9.18 6.12
N ARG A 31 -14.29 -10.08 6.37
CA ARG A 31 -15.24 -10.51 5.33
C ARG A 31 -16.04 -9.34 4.75
N ASP A 32 -16.47 -8.40 5.58
CA ASP A 32 -17.24 -7.24 5.15
C ASP A 32 -16.41 -6.29 4.28
N ASN A 33 -15.18 -5.99 4.71
CA ASN A 33 -14.25 -5.16 3.95
C ASN A 33 -13.85 -5.84 2.63
N TYR A 34 -13.65 -7.16 2.62
CA TYR A 34 -13.45 -7.92 1.38
C TYR A 34 -14.64 -7.77 0.43
N ASN A 35 -15.87 -7.98 0.91
CA ASN A 35 -17.08 -7.87 0.09
C ASN A 35 -17.25 -6.45 -0.46
N GLN A 36 -16.89 -5.42 0.31
CA GLN A 36 -16.87 -4.04 -0.15
C GLN A 36 -15.86 -3.84 -1.28
N LEU A 37 -14.61 -4.28 -1.08
CA LEU A 37 -13.55 -4.18 -2.09
C LEU A 37 -13.90 -4.96 -3.36
N TYR A 38 -14.50 -6.14 -3.23
CA TYR A 38 -14.97 -6.94 -4.36
C TYR A 38 -16.04 -6.20 -5.18
N ARG A 39 -17.00 -5.53 -4.53
CA ARG A 39 -18.01 -4.71 -5.22
C ARG A 39 -17.40 -3.47 -5.88
N GLN A 40 -16.44 -2.83 -5.22
CA GLN A 40 -15.83 -1.59 -5.69
C GLN A 40 -14.83 -1.84 -6.84
N TYR A 41 -14.12 -2.97 -6.80
CA TYR A 41 -13.06 -3.33 -7.74
C TYR A 41 -13.28 -4.77 -8.25
N PRO A 42 -14.39 -5.05 -8.97
CA PRO A 42 -14.77 -6.40 -9.35
C PRO A 42 -13.76 -7.06 -10.30
N ARG A 43 -13.00 -6.28 -11.08
CA ARG A 43 -11.95 -6.82 -11.95
C ARG A 43 -10.69 -7.15 -11.16
N GLU A 44 -10.20 -6.20 -10.37
CA GLU A 44 -8.91 -6.29 -9.69
C GLU A 44 -8.96 -7.23 -8.49
N VAL A 45 -10.04 -7.20 -7.71
CA VAL A 45 -10.26 -8.11 -6.58
C VAL A 45 -10.88 -9.41 -7.06
N GLY A 46 -11.87 -9.35 -7.96
CA GLY A 46 -12.58 -10.54 -8.42
C GLY A 46 -11.71 -11.53 -9.19
N ARG A 47 -10.75 -11.05 -9.99
CA ARG A 47 -9.78 -11.91 -10.69
C ARG A 47 -8.96 -12.80 -9.73
N TYR A 48 -8.79 -12.39 -8.48
CA TYR A 48 -8.01 -13.12 -7.47
C TYR A 48 -8.86 -13.54 -6.27
N ALA A 49 -10.19 -13.58 -6.41
CA ALA A 49 -11.13 -13.80 -5.31
C ALA A 49 -10.81 -15.06 -4.47
N ASP A 50 -10.57 -16.19 -5.14
CA ASP A 50 -10.29 -17.47 -4.46
C ASP A 50 -8.98 -17.40 -3.67
N HIS A 51 -7.93 -16.86 -4.29
CA HIS A 51 -6.63 -16.68 -3.64
C HIS A 51 -6.71 -15.72 -2.44
N ILE A 52 -7.41 -14.59 -2.60
CA ILE A 52 -7.57 -13.60 -1.54
C ILE A 52 -8.32 -14.19 -0.35
N GLN A 53 -9.44 -14.85 -0.61
CA GLN A 53 -10.27 -15.43 0.45
C GLN A 53 -9.54 -16.57 1.19
N ALA A 54 -8.77 -17.39 0.47
CA ALA A 54 -8.03 -18.50 1.07
C ALA A 54 -6.80 -18.05 1.89
N ASN A 55 -6.15 -16.93 1.53
CA ASN A 55 -4.84 -16.58 2.08
C ASN A 55 -4.81 -15.31 2.93
N TRP A 56 -5.72 -14.36 2.70
CA TRP A 56 -5.59 -12.99 3.23
C TRP A 56 -6.71 -12.54 4.17
N LEU A 57 -7.82 -13.29 4.27
CA LEU A 57 -8.84 -12.99 5.28
C LEU A 57 -8.25 -13.01 6.70
N ASN A 58 -8.68 -12.05 7.52
CA ASN A 58 -8.19 -11.81 8.88
C ASN A 58 -6.70 -11.41 8.96
N ARG A 59 -6.10 -11.01 7.83
CA ARG A 59 -4.72 -10.51 7.78
C ARG A 59 -4.69 -9.06 7.33
N ARG A 60 -3.66 -8.32 7.75
CA ARG A 60 -3.43 -6.97 7.22
C ARG A 60 -3.10 -7.07 5.74
N CYS A 61 -3.76 -6.24 4.93
CA CYS A 61 -3.53 -6.18 3.50
C CYS A 61 -3.26 -4.75 3.06
N ALA A 62 -2.39 -4.59 2.08
CA ALA A 62 -2.16 -3.33 1.39
C ALA A 62 -2.02 -3.57 -0.11
N ASP A 63 -2.40 -2.60 -0.94
CA ASP A 63 -1.89 -2.51 -2.31
C ASP A 63 -0.60 -1.68 -2.36
N CYS A 64 -0.10 -1.43 -3.57
CA CYS A 64 1.15 -0.71 -3.81
C CYS A 64 1.25 0.64 -3.08
N VAL A 65 0.38 1.60 -3.41
CA VAL A 65 0.34 2.91 -2.74
C VAL A 65 -0.24 2.81 -1.33
N GLY A 66 -1.13 1.84 -1.09
CA GLY A 66 -1.72 1.51 0.20
C GLY A 66 -0.68 1.17 1.26
N LEU A 67 0.44 0.55 0.89
CA LEU A 67 1.55 0.29 1.81
C LEU A 67 2.20 1.59 2.28
N ILE A 68 2.45 2.54 1.37
CA ILE A 68 3.02 3.85 1.72
C ILE A 68 2.01 4.69 2.52
N LYS A 69 0.73 4.69 2.13
CA LYS A 69 -0.34 5.35 2.89
C LYS A 69 -0.48 4.74 4.28
N SER A 70 -0.31 3.43 4.43
CA SER A 70 -0.38 2.77 5.74
C SER A 70 0.69 3.27 6.70
N TYR A 71 1.89 3.63 6.21
CA TYR A 71 2.92 4.27 7.03
C TYR A 71 2.50 5.67 7.47
N LEU A 72 1.97 6.47 6.54
CA LEU A 72 1.48 7.83 6.84
C LEU A 72 0.33 7.85 7.85
N TRP A 73 -0.48 6.80 7.87
CA TRP A 73 -1.68 6.67 8.68
C TRP A 73 -1.47 5.79 9.91
N TRP A 74 -0.25 5.32 10.15
CA TRP A 74 0.06 4.43 11.26
C TRP A 74 0.03 5.20 12.59
N SER A 75 -0.86 4.78 13.49
CA SER A 75 -1.01 5.35 14.83
C SER A 75 -1.35 4.22 15.80
N ASP A 76 -0.59 4.11 16.88
CA ASP A 76 -0.84 3.15 17.97
C ASP A 76 -1.06 1.70 17.50
N GLY A 77 -0.24 1.26 16.54
CA GLY A 77 -0.30 -0.10 15.99
C GLY A 77 -1.47 -0.34 15.03
N ASN A 78 -2.17 0.70 14.58
CA ASN A 78 -3.28 0.56 13.65
C ASN A 78 -3.39 1.72 12.63
N ILE A 79 -4.33 1.59 11.70
CA ILE A 79 -4.58 2.58 10.65
C ILE A 79 -5.60 3.61 11.14
N ARG A 80 -5.19 4.88 11.13
CA ARG A 80 -6.08 6.04 11.27
C ARG A 80 -6.28 6.69 9.90
N TYR A 81 -7.36 6.32 9.22
CA TYR A 81 -7.65 6.80 7.86
C TYR A 81 -7.66 8.33 7.77
N ASN A 82 -7.04 8.88 6.72
CA ASN A 82 -7.02 10.31 6.43
C ASN A 82 -7.33 10.55 4.95
N GLY A 83 -8.58 10.93 4.66
CA GLY A 83 -9.06 11.15 3.29
C GLY A 83 -8.33 12.26 2.53
N SER A 84 -7.75 13.26 3.22
CA SER A 84 -6.98 14.32 2.56
C SER A 84 -5.66 13.84 1.94
N GLN A 85 -5.19 12.66 2.37
CA GLN A 85 -3.99 12.00 1.88
C GLN A 85 -4.31 10.77 1.04
N ASP A 86 -5.60 10.47 0.82
CA ASP A 86 -6.00 9.32 0.03
C ASP A 86 -5.80 9.62 -1.45
N THR A 87 -4.86 8.91 -2.05
CA THR A 87 -4.41 9.17 -3.41
C THR A 87 -3.96 7.88 -4.09
N THR A 88 -3.84 7.96 -5.41
CA THR A 88 -3.35 6.87 -6.27
C THR A 88 -1.83 6.87 -6.34
N ALA A 89 -1.22 5.85 -6.95
CA ALA A 89 0.21 5.84 -7.23
C ALA A 89 0.64 7.10 -8.04
N ASP A 90 -0.14 7.46 -9.07
CA ASP A 90 0.13 8.64 -9.90
C ASP A 90 -0.09 9.94 -9.14
N GLY A 91 -1.12 10.00 -8.27
CA GLY A 91 -1.34 11.13 -7.41
C GLY A 91 -0.20 11.34 -6.41
N MET A 92 0.31 10.26 -5.81
CA MET A 92 1.47 10.31 -4.92
C MET A 92 2.74 10.77 -5.65
N TYR A 93 2.96 10.30 -6.88
CA TYR A 93 4.02 10.82 -7.74
C TYR A 93 3.83 12.32 -7.99
N ASN A 94 2.65 12.76 -8.42
CA ASN A 94 2.38 14.17 -8.72
C ASN A 94 2.62 15.09 -7.52
N LEU A 95 2.24 14.67 -6.32
CA LEU A 95 2.47 15.38 -5.05
C LEU A 95 3.95 15.44 -4.62
N SER A 96 4.81 14.60 -5.18
CA SER A 96 6.23 14.53 -4.80
C SER A 96 6.99 15.77 -5.26
N LYS A 97 7.65 16.46 -4.31
CA LYS A 97 8.44 17.68 -4.57
C LYS A 97 9.76 17.43 -5.30
N ARG A 98 10.35 16.25 -5.13
CA ARG A 98 11.58 15.83 -5.81
C ARG A 98 11.32 14.53 -6.56
N LYS A 99 11.75 14.50 -7.81
CA LYS A 99 11.61 13.39 -8.76
C LYS A 99 12.91 13.29 -9.54
N GLY A 100 13.23 12.09 -10.00
CA GLY A 100 14.39 11.84 -10.84
C GLY A 100 14.18 10.57 -11.68
N PRO A 101 14.93 10.41 -12.78
CA PRO A 101 14.85 9.20 -13.59
C PRO A 101 15.48 8.01 -12.86
N ILE A 102 15.02 6.80 -13.18
CA ILE A 102 15.57 5.55 -12.63
C ILE A 102 17.05 5.35 -13.02
N SER A 103 17.50 5.94 -14.13
CA SER A 103 18.90 5.88 -14.58
C SER A 103 19.90 6.55 -13.63
N THR A 104 19.41 7.38 -12.71
CA THR A 104 20.22 8.04 -11.67
C THR A 104 19.70 7.72 -10.28
N LEU A 105 19.10 6.54 -10.09
CA LEU A 105 18.57 6.10 -8.80
C LEU A 105 19.70 6.09 -7.75
N PRO A 106 19.60 6.87 -6.65
CA PRO A 106 20.57 6.78 -5.58
C PRO A 106 20.32 5.53 -4.72
N GLU A 107 21.40 4.96 -4.18
CA GLU A 107 21.39 3.81 -3.27
C GLU A 107 20.90 4.19 -1.86
N VAL A 108 19.67 4.70 -1.76
CA VAL A 108 19.06 5.18 -0.52
C VAL A 108 17.76 4.43 -0.29
N PRO A 109 17.69 3.52 0.70
CA PRO A 109 16.45 2.84 1.06
C PRO A 109 15.33 3.81 1.44
N GLY A 110 14.10 3.44 1.08
CA GLY A 110 12.90 4.22 1.32
C GLY A 110 12.54 5.20 0.20
N LEU A 111 13.24 5.15 -0.95
CA LEU A 111 12.86 5.91 -2.13
C LEU A 111 11.64 5.29 -2.79
N ALA A 112 10.67 6.12 -3.17
CA ALA A 112 9.53 5.67 -3.95
C ALA A 112 9.93 5.47 -5.41
N LEU A 113 9.73 4.26 -5.93
CA LEU A 113 9.90 3.92 -7.34
C LEU A 113 8.54 3.98 -8.01
N TRP A 114 8.39 4.74 -9.09
CA TRP A 114 7.10 4.94 -9.73
C TRP A 114 7.14 4.64 -11.23
N ARG A 115 6.04 4.09 -11.72
CA ARG A 115 5.64 4.09 -13.14
C ARG A 115 4.14 4.35 -13.20
N PRO A 116 3.57 4.74 -14.36
CA PRO A 116 2.13 4.97 -14.47
C PRO A 116 1.29 3.83 -13.87
N GLY A 117 0.43 4.16 -12.91
CA GLY A 117 -0.44 3.23 -12.19
C GLY A 117 0.21 2.36 -11.10
N HIS A 118 1.51 2.49 -10.81
CA HIS A 118 2.18 1.65 -9.82
C HIS A 118 3.32 2.36 -9.07
N ILE A 119 3.49 2.03 -7.79
CA ILE A 119 4.54 2.59 -6.94
C ILE A 119 5.11 1.52 -6.00
N GLY A 120 6.40 1.57 -5.73
CA GLY A 120 7.12 0.68 -4.83
C GLY A 120 8.06 1.45 -3.92
N VAL A 121 8.67 0.76 -2.96
CA VAL A 121 9.68 1.32 -2.05
C VAL A 121 10.99 0.57 -2.30
N TYR A 122 12.07 1.32 -2.56
CA TYR A 122 13.44 0.82 -2.71
C TYR A 122 14.03 0.39 -1.37
#